data_AF-A0A7V4GWI8-F1
#
_entry.id   AF-A0A7V4GWI8-F1
#
_cell.length_a   1.000
_cell.length_b   1.000
_cell.length_c   1.000
_cell.angle_alpha   90.00
_cell.angle_beta   90.00
_cell.angle_gamma   90.00
#
_symmetry.space_group_name_H-M   'P 1'
#
loop_
_entity.id
_entity.type
_entity.pdbx_description
1 polymer ?
#
loop_
_entity_poly.entity_id
_entity_poly.type
_entity_poly.pdbx_seq_one_letter_code
_entity_poly.pdbx_strand_id
1 'polypeptide(L)'
;VDSTASIGLFKITTETSIAAGIRRIEAVTGKAAEDFIYERMDLLDTLLSKLNNPKNPVTILEQILDENSRLRKIAESFQAERAARLQKELLASAARIGEISMVAEKIQADTPALLKDIAFPLAHASEKTIMLLGTELDGKAHLALMISNDLVKKLNLNAAVLIKELASEINGGGGGQPFFATAGGSNPGGLPNAFQRMKAIVETKLAN
;
A
#
# COMPACT_ATOMS: atom_id res chain seq x y z
N VAL A 1 30.87 -46.37 25.61
CA VAL A 1 31.35 -45.06 26.09
C VAL A 1 32.10 -45.37 27.36
N ASP A 2 33.42 -45.40 27.26
CA ASP A 2 34.25 -45.99 28.33
C ASP A 2 34.78 -44.92 29.29
N SER A 3 34.78 -43.67 28.83
CA SER A 3 34.99 -42.47 29.65
C SER A 3 34.18 -41.29 29.10
N THR A 4 33.88 -40.28 29.94
CA THR A 4 33.14 -39.07 29.51
C THR A 4 33.86 -38.29 28.41
N ALA A 5 35.18 -38.40 28.31
CA ALA A 5 35.95 -37.80 27.22
C ALA A 5 35.54 -38.35 25.84
N SER A 6 35.08 -39.61 25.77
CA SER A 6 34.61 -40.21 24.51
C SER A 6 33.26 -39.67 24.01
N ILE A 7 32.54 -38.86 24.80
CA ILE A 7 31.32 -38.15 24.39
C ILE A 7 31.65 -36.93 23.51
N GLY A 8 32.83 -36.32 23.72
CA GLY A 8 33.28 -35.14 22.97
C GLY A 8 32.55 -33.85 23.35
N LEU A 9 32.47 -32.92 22.39
CA LEU A 9 31.81 -31.63 22.58
C LEU A 9 30.34 -31.80 22.97
N PHE A 10 29.88 -31.07 23.98
CA PHE A 10 28.47 -30.98 24.36
C PHE A 10 27.95 -29.59 24.04
N LYS A 11 26.97 -29.48 23.14
CA LYS A 11 26.40 -28.19 22.73
C LYS A 11 24.91 -28.15 22.99
N ILE A 12 24.50 -27.23 23.87
CA ILE A 12 23.09 -26.86 24.04
C ILE A 12 22.62 -26.12 22.79
N THR A 13 21.54 -26.62 22.19
CA THR A 13 20.91 -26.05 20.99
C THR A 13 19.76 -25.13 21.35
N THR A 14 18.94 -25.55 22.31
CA THR A 14 17.80 -24.78 22.83
C THR A 14 17.66 -24.96 24.35
N GLU A 15 17.17 -23.93 25.03
CA GLU A 15 16.72 -23.98 26.42
C GLU A 15 15.34 -23.34 26.48
N THR A 16 14.36 -24.06 27.02
CA THR A 16 12.97 -23.59 27.10
C THR A 16 12.39 -23.81 28.49
N SER A 17 11.56 -22.88 28.95
CA SER A 17 10.81 -23.03 30.20
C SER A 17 9.54 -23.84 29.94
N ILE A 18 9.33 -24.92 30.71
CA ILE A 18 8.09 -25.73 30.60
C ILE A 18 7.08 -25.33 31.67
N ALA A 19 7.56 -24.99 32.87
CA ALA A 19 6.74 -24.61 34.02
C ALA A 19 7.57 -23.79 35.02
N ALA A 20 6.93 -23.28 36.07
CA ALA A 20 7.62 -22.58 37.14
C ALA A 20 8.73 -23.47 37.75
N GLY A 21 9.99 -23.04 37.61
CA GLY A 21 11.15 -23.76 38.11
C GLY A 21 11.63 -24.95 37.27
N ILE A 22 11.00 -25.24 36.12
CA ILE A 22 11.36 -26.39 35.27
C ILE A 22 11.84 -25.91 33.89
N ARG A 23 13.07 -26.30 33.52
CA ARG A 23 13.68 -25.99 32.21
C ARG A 23 14.00 -27.26 31.43
N ARG A 24 13.71 -27.25 30.13
CA ARG A 24 14.17 -28.26 29.16
C ARG A 24 15.38 -27.74 28.44
N ILE A 25 16.41 -28.58 28.39
CA ILE A 25 17.62 -28.34 27.61
C ILE A 25 17.62 -29.38 26.49
N GLU A 26 17.76 -28.92 25.26
CA GLU A 26 18.07 -29.78 24.12
C GLU A 26 19.53 -29.58 23.77
N ALA A 27 20.25 -30.68 23.57
CA ALA A 27 21.67 -30.65 23.31
C ALA A 27 22.09 -31.78 22.36
N VAL A 28 23.15 -31.51 21.61
CA VAL A 28 23.83 -32.47 20.74
C VAL A 28 25.25 -32.71 21.26
N THR A 29 25.81 -33.88 20.97
CA THR A 29 27.18 -34.25 21.38
C THR A 29 28.02 -34.78 20.23
N GLY A 30 29.33 -34.80 20.42
CA GLY A 30 30.28 -35.37 19.47
C GLY A 30 30.15 -34.77 18.07
N LYS A 31 30.13 -35.63 17.04
CA LYS A 31 30.05 -35.20 15.64
C LYS A 31 28.85 -34.31 15.32
N ALA A 32 27.68 -34.63 15.87
CA ALA A 32 26.48 -33.81 15.68
C ALA A 32 26.62 -32.40 16.28
N ALA A 33 27.39 -32.24 17.36
CA ALA A 33 27.69 -30.94 17.93
C ALA A 33 28.68 -30.12 17.07
N GLU A 34 29.67 -30.78 16.46
CA GLU A 34 30.59 -30.15 15.52
C GLU A 34 29.86 -29.68 14.26
N ASP A 35 29.06 -30.55 13.65
CA ASP A 35 28.30 -30.24 12.43
C ASP A 35 27.34 -29.06 12.67
N PHE A 36 26.69 -29.02 13.83
CA PHE A 36 25.84 -27.91 14.24
C PHE A 36 26.59 -26.58 14.38
N ILE A 37 27.84 -26.61 14.83
CA ILE A 37 28.68 -25.40 14.91
C ILE A 37 29.11 -24.97 13.52
N TYR A 38 29.57 -25.90 12.68
CA TYR A 38 30.01 -25.58 11.32
C TYR A 38 28.88 -24.99 10.48
N GLU A 39 27.67 -25.54 10.55
CA GLU A 39 26.49 -24.99 9.86
C GLU A 39 26.22 -23.52 10.28
N ARG A 40 26.38 -23.21 11.57
CA ARG A 40 26.21 -21.84 12.07
C ARG A 40 27.33 -20.91 11.67
N MET A 41 28.56 -21.41 11.59
CA MET A 41 29.71 -20.65 11.09
C MET A 41 29.55 -20.34 9.60
N ASP A 42 29.15 -21.32 8.80
CA ASP A 42 28.91 -21.14 7.37
C ASP A 42 27.78 -20.13 7.09
N LEU A 43 26.71 -20.18 7.89
CA LEU A 43 25.63 -19.18 7.83
C LEU A 43 26.14 -17.78 8.19
N LEU A 44 26.96 -17.66 9.24
CA LEU A 44 27.53 -16.39 9.65
C LEU A 44 28.48 -15.83 8.59
N ASP A 45 29.36 -16.65 8.03
CA ASP A 45 30.29 -16.26 6.96
C ASP A 45 29.52 -15.83 5.70
N THR A 46 28.45 -16.55 5.35
CA THR A 46 27.55 -16.14 4.27
C THR A 46 26.93 -14.77 4.55
N LEU A 47 26.42 -14.54 5.76
CA LEU A 47 25.83 -13.26 6.14
C LEU A 47 26.85 -12.12 6.12
N LEU A 48 28.04 -12.34 6.69
CA LEU A 48 29.14 -11.38 6.69
C LEU A 48 29.56 -11.03 5.25
N SER A 49 29.62 -12.01 4.35
CA SER A 49 29.93 -11.77 2.95
C SER A 49 28.92 -10.84 2.27
N LYS A 50 27.62 -10.98 2.58
CA LYS A 50 26.56 -10.09 2.07
C LYS A 50 26.66 -8.67 2.62
N LEU A 51 27.27 -8.50 3.79
CA LEU A 51 27.54 -7.21 4.40
C LEU A 51 28.93 -6.64 4.04
N ASN A 52 29.66 -7.27 3.11
CA ASN A 52 31.04 -6.93 2.73
C ASN A 52 32.06 -7.08 3.88
N ASN A 53 31.91 -8.12 4.70
CA ASN A 53 32.82 -8.53 5.76
C ASN A 53 33.21 -7.39 6.74
N PRO A 54 32.24 -6.71 7.35
CA PRO A 54 32.53 -5.62 8.27
C PRO A 54 33.11 -6.16 9.59
N LYS A 55 33.98 -5.37 10.22
CA LYS A 55 34.50 -5.70 11.56
C LYS A 55 33.41 -5.78 12.63
N ASN A 56 32.34 -5.00 12.48
CA ASN A 56 31.17 -5.01 13.35
C ASN A 56 29.88 -5.10 12.51
N PRO A 57 29.36 -6.32 12.25
CA PRO A 57 28.17 -6.50 11.41
C PRO A 57 26.89 -5.95 12.04
N VAL A 58 26.82 -5.87 13.38
CA VAL A 58 25.64 -5.35 14.08
C VAL A 58 25.45 -3.87 13.76
N THR A 59 26.51 -3.07 13.83
CA THR A 59 26.44 -1.64 13.50
C THR A 59 26.06 -1.39 12.03
N ILE A 60 26.57 -2.20 11.10
CA ILE A 60 26.19 -2.08 9.68
C ILE A 60 24.71 -2.41 9.49
N LEU A 61 24.21 -3.44 10.19
CA LEU A 61 22.79 -3.79 10.14
C LEU A 61 21.90 -2.66 10.68
N GLU A 62 22.25 -2.08 11.83
CA GLU A 62 21.54 -0.93 12.40
C GLU A 62 21.49 0.25 11.42
N GLN A 63 22.63 0.58 10.79
CA GLN A 63 22.70 1.64 9.77
C GLN A 63 21.82 1.35 8.55
N ILE A 64 21.79 0.11 8.08
CA ILE A 64 20.94 -0.30 6.95
C ILE A 64 19.45 -0.15 7.34
N LEU A 65 19.07 -0.54 8.55
CA LEU A 65 17.69 -0.42 9.03
C LEU A 65 17.27 1.04 9.17
N ASP A 66 18.13 1.89 9.74
CA ASP A 66 17.89 3.33 9.88
C ASP A 66 17.79 4.01 8.52
N GLU A 67 18.70 3.70 7.60
CA GLU A 67 18.68 4.22 6.24
C GLU A 67 17.43 3.77 5.50
N ASN A 68 17.01 2.51 5.64
CA ASN A 68 15.78 2.01 5.04
C ASN A 68 14.55 2.77 5.58
N SER A 69 14.50 3.02 6.88
CA SER A 69 13.43 3.82 7.52
C SER A 69 13.43 5.26 7.01
N ARG A 70 14.60 5.88 6.86
CA ARG A 70 14.76 7.24 6.31
C ARG A 70 14.31 7.31 4.85
N LEU A 71 14.77 6.38 4.02
CA LEU A 71 14.42 6.32 2.59
C LEU A 71 12.92 6.11 2.38
N ARG A 72 12.26 5.30 3.22
CA ARG A 72 10.80 5.15 3.19
C ARG A 72 10.08 6.47 3.45
N LYS A 73 10.47 7.21 4.48
CA LYS A 73 9.87 8.52 4.79
C LYS A 73 10.05 9.53 3.66
N ILE A 74 11.23 9.55 3.03
CA ILE A 74 11.51 10.41 1.87
C ILE A 74 10.65 10.01 0.67
N ALA A 75 10.48 8.70 0.43
CA ALA A 75 9.61 8.22 -0.64
C ALA A 75 8.14 8.63 -0.41
N GLU A 76 7.65 8.50 0.83
CA GLU A 76 6.31 8.94 1.22
C GLU A 76 6.12 10.46 1.03
N SER A 77 7.11 11.28 1.41
CA SER A 77 7.02 12.73 1.20
C SER A 77 6.97 13.10 -0.28
N PHE A 78 7.78 12.47 -1.13
CA PHE A 78 7.74 12.71 -2.58
C PHE A 78 6.41 12.26 -3.19
N GLN A 79 5.82 11.16 -2.73
CA GLN A 79 4.50 10.72 -3.17
C GLN A 79 3.43 11.75 -2.80
N ALA A 80 3.47 12.27 -1.56
CA ALA A 80 2.53 13.30 -1.12
C ALA A 80 2.68 14.61 -1.92
N GLU A 81 3.91 15.06 -2.19
CA GLU A 81 4.17 16.23 -3.04
C GLU A 81 3.66 16.03 -4.47
N ARG A 82 3.90 14.85 -5.06
CA ARG A 82 3.38 14.50 -6.39
C ARG A 82 1.86 14.51 -6.42
N ALA A 83 1.21 13.93 -5.42
CA ALA A 83 -0.24 13.92 -5.29
C ALA A 83 -0.79 15.36 -5.22
N ALA A 84 -0.20 16.20 -4.38
CA ALA A 84 -0.60 17.60 -4.23
C ALA A 84 -0.41 18.42 -5.52
N ARG A 85 0.66 18.15 -6.29
CA ARG A 85 0.89 18.82 -7.57
C ARG A 85 -0.15 18.39 -8.62
N LEU A 86 -0.35 17.08 -8.79
CA LEU A 86 -1.34 16.54 -9.72
C LEU A 86 -2.76 17.02 -9.37
N GLN A 87 -3.09 17.09 -8.08
CA GLN A 87 -4.37 17.62 -7.62
C GLN A 87 -4.60 19.06 -8.11
N LYS A 88 -3.60 19.93 -7.99
CA LYS A 88 -3.70 21.32 -8.46
C LYS A 88 -3.84 21.41 -9.98
N GLU A 89 -3.08 20.60 -10.72
CA GLU A 89 -3.14 20.55 -12.18
C GLU A 89 -4.53 20.10 -12.66
N LEU A 90 -5.06 19.02 -12.07
CA LEU A 90 -6.39 18.48 -12.39
C LEU A 90 -7.52 19.47 -12.05
N LEU A 91 -7.41 20.18 -10.93
CA LEU A 91 -8.39 21.21 -10.57
C LEU A 91 -8.34 22.42 -11.51
N ALA A 92 -7.16 22.75 -12.04
CA ALA A 92 -7.01 23.82 -13.02
C ALA A 92 -7.61 23.45 -14.39
N SER A 93 -7.62 22.16 -14.76
CA SER A 93 -8.27 21.65 -15.98
C SER A 93 -9.73 21.23 -15.80
N ALA A 94 -10.31 21.42 -14.62
CA ALA A 94 -11.66 20.96 -14.32
C ALA A 94 -12.73 21.60 -15.24
N ALA A 95 -13.61 20.76 -15.78
CA ALA A 95 -14.73 21.21 -16.58
C ALA A 95 -15.84 21.76 -15.68
N ARG A 96 -16.49 22.86 -16.09
CA ARG A 96 -17.67 23.38 -15.41
C ARG A 96 -18.94 22.78 -15.98
N ILE A 97 -19.78 22.20 -15.11
CA ILE A 97 -21.12 21.73 -15.44
C ILE A 97 -22.08 22.49 -14.52
N GLY A 98 -22.71 23.55 -15.05
CA GLY A 98 -23.44 24.51 -14.23
C GLY A 98 -22.53 25.16 -13.19
N GLU A 99 -22.88 25.01 -11.90
CA GLU A 99 -22.06 25.49 -10.78
C GLU A 99 -21.05 24.46 -10.25
N ILE A 100 -21.02 23.24 -10.81
CA ILE A 100 -20.14 22.16 -10.37
C ILE A 100 -18.83 22.19 -11.15
N SER A 101 -17.71 22.15 -10.43
CA SER A 101 -16.38 21.87 -10.98
C SER A 101 -16.17 20.36 -11.03
N MET A 102 -15.98 19.80 -12.22
CA MET A 102 -15.88 18.36 -12.42
C MET A 102 -14.56 17.97 -13.09
N VAL A 103 -13.89 16.99 -12.51
CA VAL A 103 -12.73 16.29 -13.08
C VAL A 103 -13.13 14.83 -13.31
N ALA A 104 -12.93 14.32 -14.52
CA ALA A 104 -13.18 12.92 -14.85
C ALA A 104 -12.14 12.43 -15.86
N GLU A 105 -11.00 11.94 -15.37
CA GLU A 105 -9.83 11.69 -16.21
C GLU A 105 -9.05 10.42 -15.81
N LYS A 106 -8.37 9.82 -16.80
CA LYS A 106 -7.36 8.78 -16.58
C LYS A 106 -6.03 9.47 -16.25
N ILE A 107 -5.41 9.09 -15.13
CA ILE A 107 -4.06 9.52 -14.78
C ILE A 107 -3.12 8.32 -14.71
N GLN A 108 -1.83 8.58 -14.87
CA GLN A 108 -0.80 7.58 -14.65
C GLN A 108 -0.45 7.53 -13.17
N ALA A 109 -0.78 6.40 -12.52
CA ALA A 109 -0.51 6.17 -11.12
C ALA A 109 0.16 4.80 -10.94
N ASP A 110 1.23 4.79 -10.13
CA ASP A 110 2.01 3.58 -9.88
C ASP A 110 1.40 2.72 -8.77
N THR A 111 0.44 3.28 -8.03
CA THR A 111 -0.36 2.58 -7.01
C THR A 111 -1.80 3.08 -7.02
N PRO A 112 -2.79 2.25 -6.66
CA PRO A 112 -4.17 2.71 -6.48
C PRO A 112 -4.31 3.73 -5.34
N ALA A 113 -3.39 3.71 -4.37
CA ALA A 113 -3.36 4.66 -3.26
C ALA A 113 -3.19 6.11 -3.74
N LEU A 114 -2.38 6.35 -4.79
CA LEU A 114 -2.18 7.69 -5.33
C LEU A 114 -3.50 8.34 -5.81
N LEU A 115 -4.43 7.57 -6.38
CA LEU A 115 -5.76 8.08 -6.76
C LEU A 115 -6.52 8.62 -5.53
N LYS A 116 -6.46 7.87 -4.43
CA LYS A 116 -7.08 8.26 -3.16
C LYS A 116 -6.40 9.49 -2.57
N ASP A 117 -5.08 9.53 -2.57
CA ASP A 117 -4.30 10.64 -2.00
C ASP A 117 -4.55 11.96 -2.74
N ILE A 118 -4.83 11.89 -4.04
CA ILE A 118 -5.22 13.05 -4.85
C ILE A 118 -6.68 13.45 -4.59
N ALA A 119 -7.61 12.50 -4.61
CA ALA A 119 -9.04 12.81 -4.60
C ALA A 119 -9.59 13.09 -3.18
N PHE A 120 -9.25 12.28 -2.18
CA PHE A 120 -9.85 12.30 -0.85
C PHE A 120 -9.75 13.65 -0.11
N PRO A 121 -8.61 14.37 -0.10
CA PRO A 121 -8.47 15.62 0.65
C PRO A 121 -9.47 16.72 0.21
N LEU A 122 -9.93 16.67 -1.04
CA LEU A 122 -10.83 17.65 -1.61
C LEU A 122 -12.27 17.52 -1.10
N ALA A 123 -12.65 16.38 -0.51
CA ALA A 123 -14.01 16.15 -0.02
C ALA A 123 -14.45 17.20 1.02
N HIS A 124 -13.48 17.72 1.79
CA HIS A 124 -13.71 18.73 2.83
C HIS A 124 -13.19 20.12 2.44
N ALA A 125 -12.20 20.21 1.55
CA ALA A 125 -11.51 21.46 1.23
C ALA A 125 -12.10 22.20 0.01
N SER A 126 -12.88 21.54 -0.82
CA SER A 126 -13.44 22.12 -2.05
C SER A 126 -14.95 22.18 -1.99
N GLU A 127 -15.52 23.28 -2.46
CA GLU A 127 -16.97 23.42 -2.63
C GLU A 127 -17.36 23.04 -4.05
N LYS A 128 -18.57 22.50 -4.22
CA LYS A 128 -19.16 22.16 -5.53
C LYS A 128 -18.23 21.40 -6.47
N THR A 129 -17.43 20.46 -5.94
CA THR A 129 -16.41 19.75 -6.72
C THR A 129 -16.67 18.25 -6.75
N ILE A 130 -16.56 17.67 -7.94
CA ILE A 130 -16.63 16.22 -8.17
C ILE A 130 -15.36 15.80 -8.89
N MET A 131 -14.69 14.76 -8.40
CA MET A 131 -13.48 14.24 -9.00
C MET A 131 -13.56 12.72 -9.14
N LEU A 132 -13.55 12.23 -10.37
CA LEU A 132 -13.43 10.83 -10.72
C LEU A 132 -12.07 10.61 -11.41
N LEU A 133 -11.18 9.88 -10.75
CA LEU A 133 -9.89 9.52 -11.32
C LEU A 133 -9.85 8.04 -11.63
N GLY A 134 -9.22 7.70 -12.74
CA GLY A 134 -8.94 6.31 -13.08
C GLY A 134 -7.48 6.06 -13.41
N THR A 135 -7.02 4.85 -13.15
CA THR A 135 -5.72 4.39 -13.66
C THR A 135 -5.79 2.94 -14.10
N GLU A 136 -4.84 2.56 -14.93
CA GLU A 136 -4.60 1.17 -15.32
C GLU A 136 -3.30 0.72 -14.68
N LEU A 137 -3.37 -0.35 -13.90
CA LEU A 137 -2.21 -0.93 -13.22
C LEU A 137 -2.29 -2.45 -13.34
N ASP A 138 -1.21 -3.07 -13.81
CA ASP A 138 -1.10 -4.53 -13.99
C ASP A 138 -2.29 -5.16 -14.73
N GLY A 139 -2.77 -4.49 -15.79
CA GLY A 139 -3.90 -4.94 -16.59
C GLY A 139 -5.28 -4.82 -15.91
N LYS A 140 -5.36 -4.13 -14.77
CA LYS A 140 -6.60 -3.86 -14.04
C LYS A 140 -6.92 -2.38 -14.00
N ALA A 141 -8.21 -2.07 -13.98
CA ALA A 141 -8.72 -0.72 -13.81
C ALA A 141 -8.87 -0.42 -12.32
N HIS A 142 -8.50 0.80 -11.93
CA HIS A 142 -8.78 1.34 -10.61
C HIS A 142 -9.46 2.70 -10.75
N LEU A 143 -10.45 2.96 -9.90
CA LEU A 143 -11.20 4.21 -9.85
C LEU A 143 -11.23 4.76 -8.43
N ALA A 144 -11.16 6.09 -8.31
CA ALA A 144 -11.46 6.82 -7.09
C ALA A 144 -12.42 7.97 -7.42
N LEU A 145 -13.54 8.02 -6.70
CA LEU A 145 -14.55 9.06 -6.81
C LEU A 145 -14.61 9.85 -5.51
N MET A 146 -14.45 11.15 -5.62
CA MET A 146 -14.70 12.12 -4.55
C MET A 146 -15.83 13.07 -4.96
N ILE A 147 -16.70 13.36 -3.99
CA ILE A 147 -17.77 14.34 -4.09
C ILE A 147 -17.65 15.26 -2.88
N SER A 148 -17.61 16.56 -3.10
CA SER A 148 -17.54 17.53 -2.00
C SER A 148 -18.78 17.42 -1.10
N ASN A 149 -18.57 17.61 0.21
CA ASN A 149 -19.63 17.37 1.21
C ASN A 149 -20.88 18.25 1.03
N ASP A 150 -20.73 19.44 0.46
CA ASP A 150 -21.86 20.32 0.14
C ASP A 150 -22.75 19.72 -0.95
N LEU A 151 -22.17 19.07 -1.97
CA LEU A 151 -22.92 18.40 -3.03
C LEU A 151 -23.57 17.10 -2.54
N VAL A 152 -22.90 16.35 -1.68
CA VAL A 152 -23.48 15.17 -1.02
C VAL A 152 -24.77 15.56 -0.28
N LYS A 153 -24.75 16.68 0.45
CA LYS A 153 -25.91 17.17 1.22
C LYS A 153 -26.99 17.82 0.35
N LYS A 154 -26.60 18.70 -0.59
CA LYS A 154 -27.55 19.50 -1.38
C LYS A 154 -28.21 18.72 -2.51
N LEU A 155 -27.45 17.88 -3.21
CA LEU A 155 -27.92 17.12 -4.38
C LEU A 155 -28.20 15.65 -4.05
N ASN A 156 -28.10 15.27 -2.78
CA ASN A 156 -28.24 13.88 -2.30
C ASN A 156 -27.39 12.89 -3.12
N LEU A 157 -26.19 13.33 -3.54
CA LEU A 157 -25.24 12.50 -4.27
C LEU A 157 -24.50 11.60 -3.30
N ASN A 158 -24.21 10.37 -3.73
CA ASN A 158 -23.52 9.38 -2.91
C ASN A 158 -22.43 8.67 -3.73
N ALA A 159 -21.17 8.95 -3.40
CA ALA A 159 -20.02 8.38 -4.07
C ALA A 159 -20.01 6.84 -4.01
N ALA A 160 -20.43 6.24 -2.90
CA ALA A 160 -20.47 4.78 -2.76
C ALA A 160 -21.53 4.11 -3.66
N VAL A 161 -22.63 4.81 -3.95
CA VAL A 161 -23.65 4.34 -4.90
C VAL A 161 -23.16 4.54 -6.33
N LEU A 162 -22.69 5.75 -6.64
CA LEU A 162 -22.22 6.10 -7.97
C LEU A 162 -21.03 5.24 -8.42
N ILE A 163 -20.05 4.99 -7.54
CA ILE A 163 -18.89 4.18 -7.91
C ILE A 163 -19.29 2.74 -8.24
N LYS A 164 -20.34 2.19 -7.63
CA LYS A 164 -20.82 0.83 -7.95
C LYS A 164 -21.43 0.78 -9.34
N GLU A 165 -22.16 1.83 -9.73
CA GLU A 165 -22.70 1.95 -11.07
C GLU A 165 -21.55 2.07 -12.10
N LEU A 166 -20.58 2.95 -11.83
CA LEU A 166 -19.42 3.17 -12.71
C LEU A 166 -18.50 1.95 -12.79
N ALA A 167 -18.40 1.17 -11.72
CA ALA A 167 -17.56 -0.04 -11.68
C ALA A 167 -18.03 -1.11 -12.69
N SER A 168 -19.31 -1.10 -13.09
CA SER A 168 -19.83 -2.02 -14.10
C SER A 168 -19.15 -1.84 -15.46
N GLU A 169 -18.77 -0.60 -15.82
CA GLU A 169 -18.07 -0.30 -17.07
C GLU A 169 -16.69 -0.97 -17.16
N ILE A 170 -16.04 -1.16 -16.00
CA ILE A 170 -14.70 -1.76 -15.89
C ILE A 170 -14.74 -3.23 -15.47
N ASN A 171 -15.90 -3.90 -15.54
CA ASN A 171 -16.11 -5.27 -15.02
C ASN A 171 -15.62 -5.41 -13.57
N GLY A 172 -16.04 -4.49 -12.72
CA GLY A 172 -15.52 -4.32 -11.38
C GLY A 172 -16.58 -4.19 -10.30
N GLY A 173 -16.08 -4.02 -9.08
CA GLY A 173 -16.87 -3.71 -7.90
C GLY A 173 -16.23 -2.57 -7.11
N GLY A 174 -17.04 -1.89 -6.31
CA GLY A 174 -16.59 -0.74 -5.52
C GLY A 174 -17.39 -0.50 -4.26
N GLY A 175 -16.85 0.38 -3.42
CA GLY A 175 -17.44 0.75 -2.14
C GLY A 175 -16.72 1.94 -1.50
N GLY A 176 -17.35 2.50 -0.47
CA GLY A 176 -16.81 3.65 0.25
C GLY A 176 -17.86 4.35 1.09
N GLN A 177 -17.57 5.62 1.38
CA GLN A 177 -18.40 6.55 2.12
C GLN A 177 -19.20 7.46 1.16
N PRO A 178 -20.21 8.21 1.64
CA PRO A 178 -21.03 9.07 0.78
C PRO A 178 -20.25 10.13 -0.02
N PHE A 179 -19.12 10.61 0.49
CA PHE A 179 -18.29 11.64 -0.14
C PHE A 179 -17.06 11.08 -0.86
N PHE A 180 -16.70 9.81 -0.63
CA PHE A 180 -15.52 9.20 -1.23
C PHE A 180 -15.69 7.70 -1.40
N ALA A 181 -15.41 7.18 -2.58
CA ALA A 181 -15.47 5.75 -2.84
C ALA A 181 -14.45 5.31 -3.89
N THR A 182 -14.13 4.01 -3.90
CA THR A 182 -13.15 3.42 -4.81
C THR A 182 -13.71 2.17 -5.47
N ALA A 183 -13.21 1.85 -6.66
CA ALA A 183 -13.52 0.60 -7.35
C ALA A 183 -12.29 0.01 -8.04
N GLY A 184 -12.34 -1.29 -8.26
CA GLY A 184 -11.37 -2.02 -9.06
C GLY A 184 -12.09 -2.97 -10.02
N GLY A 185 -11.52 -3.18 -11.20
CA GLY A 185 -12.11 -4.02 -12.24
C GLY A 185 -11.09 -4.64 -13.18
N SER A 186 -11.49 -5.69 -13.90
CA SER A 186 -10.61 -6.42 -14.81
C SER A 186 -10.52 -5.83 -16.22
N ASN A 187 -11.30 -4.78 -16.53
CA ASN A 187 -11.34 -4.16 -17.85
C ASN A 187 -10.89 -2.67 -17.83
N PRO A 188 -9.59 -2.38 -18.00
CA PRO A 188 -9.08 -1.02 -18.18
C PRO A 188 -9.69 -0.25 -19.36
N GLY A 189 -10.11 -0.96 -20.40
CA GLY A 189 -10.75 -0.36 -21.59
C GLY A 189 -12.09 0.31 -21.29
N GLY A 190 -12.72 -0.01 -20.15
CA GLY A 190 -13.96 0.61 -19.70
C GLY A 190 -13.82 1.98 -19.03
N LEU A 191 -12.59 2.42 -18.71
CA LEU A 191 -12.35 3.69 -18.02
C LEU A 191 -12.96 4.91 -18.75
N PRO A 192 -12.81 5.07 -20.09
CA PRO A 192 -13.44 6.17 -20.81
C PRO A 192 -14.96 6.19 -20.68
N ASN A 193 -15.62 5.03 -20.72
CA ASN A 193 -17.06 4.92 -20.55
C ASN A 193 -17.49 5.33 -19.15
N ALA A 194 -16.73 4.94 -18.11
CA ALA A 194 -16.99 5.36 -16.75
C ALA A 194 -16.93 6.90 -16.61
N PHE A 195 -15.96 7.57 -17.23
CA PHE A 195 -15.88 9.04 -17.19
C PHE A 195 -17.05 9.71 -17.91
N GLN A 196 -17.41 9.22 -19.10
CA GLN A 196 -18.56 9.75 -19.85
C GLN A 196 -19.87 9.55 -19.09
N ARG A 197 -20.07 8.37 -18.51
CA ARG A 197 -21.27 8.05 -17.72
C ARG A 197 -21.37 8.92 -16.47
N MET A 198 -20.26 9.15 -15.77
CA MET A 198 -20.25 10.05 -14.62
C MET A 198 -20.67 11.47 -15.02
N LYS A 199 -20.18 11.96 -16.16
CA LYS A 199 -20.56 13.29 -16.69
C LYS A 199 -22.07 13.38 -16.96
N ALA A 200 -22.63 12.38 -17.64
CA ALA A 200 -24.06 12.30 -17.93
C ALA A 200 -24.93 12.25 -16.66
N ILE A 201 -24.49 11.52 -15.62
CA ILE A 201 -25.20 11.46 -14.33
C ILE A 201 -25.25 12.84 -13.67
N VAL A 202 -24.14 13.56 -13.65
CA VAL A 202 -24.06 14.91 -13.05
C VAL A 202 -24.93 15.91 -13.82
N GLU A 203 -24.90 15.89 -15.14
CA GLU A 203 -25.75 16.73 -16.00
C GLU A 203 -27.24 16.48 -15.73
N THR A 204 -27.65 15.22 -15.64
CA THR A 204 -29.04 14.84 -15.35
C THR A 204 -29.48 15.28 -13.95
N LYS A 205 -28.58 15.22 -12.96
CA LYS A 205 -28.86 15.63 -11.58
C LYS A 205 -28.96 17.14 -11.40
N LEU A 206 -28.35 17.92 -12.28
CA LEU A 206 -28.48 19.38 -12.30
C LEU A 206 -29.71 19.87 -13.05
N ALA A 207 -30.24 19.07 -13.98
CA ALA A 207 -31.42 19.40 -14.75
C ALA A 207 -32.75 19.15 -14.01
N ASN A 208 -32.72 18.41 -12.89
CA ASN A 208 -33.86 18.12 -12.01
C ASN A 208 -33.78 18.92 -10.72
#